data_AF-A0A4Q9HGA5-F1
#
_entry.id   AF-A0A4Q9HGA5-F1
#
_cell.length_a   1.000
_cell.length_b   1.000
_cell.length_c   1.000
_cell.angle_alpha   90.00
_cell.angle_beta   90.00
_cell.angle_gamma   90.00
#
_symmetry.space_group_name_H-M   'P 1'
#
loop_
_entity.id
_entity.type
_entity.pdbx_description
1 polymer ?
#
loop_
_entity_poly.entity_id
_entity_poly.type
_entity_poly.pdbx_seq_one_letter_code
_entity_poly.pdbx_strand_id
1 'polypeptide(L)'
;MDENERFRHIIKNYRISFNLTQEIVEELSKLKKLKYSRIESGKQNADIQDSKDIAKIYGLENYEILNPNHKIPLKSNLPKSTQLAIKKLEQFGVNPKPHLRKIDLGKYLDELIMKGLLDQPMSAKALLGAMPTVVQNEVMESRKITDLLNRRPRNEHIAKVGKNGKEYLFQLKTKISNK
;
A
#
# COMPACT_ATOMS: atom_id res chain seq x y z
N MET A 1 15.82 -19.00 -1.29
CA MET A 1 15.28 -17.95 -0.41
C MET A 1 16.31 -17.73 0.68
N ASP A 2 16.80 -16.51 0.81
CA ASP A 2 17.79 -16.15 1.85
C ASP A 2 17.15 -16.17 3.24
N GLU A 3 17.92 -16.43 4.30
CA GLU A 3 17.41 -16.48 5.67
C GLU A 3 16.84 -15.12 6.11
N ASN A 4 17.50 -14.02 5.71
CA ASN A 4 16.97 -12.67 5.95
C ASN A 4 15.70 -12.41 5.15
N GLU A 5 15.57 -12.97 3.95
CA GLU A 5 14.35 -12.89 3.15
C GLU A 5 13.18 -13.63 3.81
N ARG A 6 13.45 -14.82 4.37
CA ARG A 6 12.46 -15.58 5.13
C ARG A 6 12.03 -14.83 6.39
N PHE A 7 12.98 -14.30 7.16
CA PHE A 7 12.68 -13.53 8.36
C PHE A 7 11.79 -12.31 8.05
N ARG A 8 12.13 -11.56 6.99
CA ARG A 8 11.33 -10.41 6.52
C ARG A 8 9.89 -10.78 6.22
N HIS A 9 9.66 -11.90 5.53
CA HIS A 9 8.31 -12.38 5.24
C HIS A 9 7.55 -12.74 6.51
N ILE A 10 8.20 -13.43 7.45
CA ILE A 10 7.60 -13.83 8.73
C ILE A 10 7.15 -12.60 9.52
N ILE A 11 8.06 -11.67 9.85
CA ILE A 11 7.72 -10.52 10.70
C ILE A 11 6.65 -9.62 10.07
N LYS A 12 6.63 -9.55 8.74
CA LYS A 12 5.60 -8.84 7.98
C LYS A 12 4.24 -9.51 8.13
N ASN A 13 4.18 -10.84 8.03
CA ASN A 13 2.95 -11.59 8.20
C ASN A 13 2.37 -11.41 9.62
N TYR A 14 3.22 -11.47 10.65
CA TYR A 14 2.81 -11.18 12.02
C TYR A 14 2.25 -9.77 12.16
N ARG A 15 2.97 -8.75 11.69
CA ARG A 15 2.53 -7.35 11.75
C ARG A 15 1.16 -7.14 11.09
N ILE A 16 0.97 -7.68 9.89
CA ILE A 16 -0.27 -7.54 9.12
C ILE A 16 -1.42 -8.28 9.81
N SER A 17 -1.17 -9.46 10.37
CA SER A 17 -2.21 -10.27 11.04
C SER A 17 -2.84 -9.57 12.25
N PHE A 18 -2.10 -8.65 12.87
CA PHE A 18 -2.58 -7.84 14.01
C PHE A 18 -2.89 -6.39 13.65
N ASN A 19 -2.90 -6.04 12.35
CA ASN A 19 -3.10 -4.68 11.91
C ASN A 19 -2.19 -3.67 12.65
N LEU A 20 -0.89 -3.98 12.77
CA LEU A 20 0.10 -3.06 13.31
C LEU A 20 0.82 -2.25 12.21
N THR A 21 1.05 -0.96 12.46
CA THR A 21 1.87 -0.12 11.57
C THR A 21 3.35 -0.38 11.84
N GLN A 22 4.22 -0.06 10.88
CA GLN A 22 5.67 -0.20 11.05
C GLN A 22 6.19 0.65 12.22
N GLU A 23 5.64 1.85 12.39
CA GLU A 23 5.98 2.78 13.47
C GLU A 23 5.61 2.20 14.84
N ILE A 24 4.43 1.58 14.96
CA ILE A 24 4.00 0.95 16.21
C ILE A 24 4.87 -0.27 16.55
N VAL A 25 5.22 -1.08 15.55
CA VAL A 25 6.14 -2.21 15.79
C VAL A 25 7.50 -1.70 16.26
N GLU A 26 8.01 -0.62 15.67
CA GLU A 26 9.28 0.00 16.05
C GLU A 26 9.26 0.55 17.49
N GLU A 27 8.17 1.21 17.89
CA GLU A 27 7.95 1.68 19.25
C GLU A 27 7.91 0.51 20.25
N LEU A 28 7.13 -0.54 19.95
CA LEU A 28 6.95 -1.70 20.82
C LEU A 28 8.24 -2.53 20.97
N SER A 29 9.04 -2.64 19.92
CA SER A 29 10.35 -3.34 19.95
C SER A 29 11.48 -2.47 20.46
N LYS A 30 11.24 -1.17 20.72
CA LYS A 30 12.29 -0.19 21.08
C LYS A 30 13.42 -0.11 20.05
N LEU A 31 13.12 -0.41 18.79
CA LEU A 31 14.09 -0.28 17.71
C LEU A 31 14.33 1.20 17.39
N LYS A 32 15.51 1.49 16.82
CA LYS A 32 15.83 2.85 16.35
C LYS A 32 14.86 3.27 15.25
N LYS A 33 14.63 4.58 15.15
CA LYS A 33 13.74 5.16 14.14
C LYS A 33 14.05 4.66 12.72
N LEU A 34 13.03 4.23 11.97
CA LEU A 34 13.08 3.63 10.63
C LEU A 34 13.78 2.26 10.53
N LYS A 35 14.32 1.69 11.61
CA LYS A 35 15.04 0.41 11.56
C LYS A 35 14.10 -0.72 11.15
N TYR A 36 12.90 -0.78 11.74
CA TYR A 36 11.95 -1.83 11.39
C TYR A 36 11.51 -1.75 9.92
N SER A 37 11.21 -0.54 9.43
CA SER A 37 10.83 -0.31 8.02
C SER A 37 11.94 -0.72 7.05
N ARG A 38 13.21 -0.44 7.39
CA ARG A 38 14.38 -0.85 6.59
C ARG A 38 14.58 -2.37 6.60
N ILE A 39 14.35 -3.03 7.74
CA ILE A 39 14.35 -4.48 7.84
C ILE A 39 13.25 -5.07 6.95
N GLU A 40 11.99 -4.68 7.14
CA GLU A 40 10.86 -5.23 6.37
C GLU A 40 11.02 -5.00 4.85
N SER A 41 11.58 -3.86 4.45
CA SER A 41 11.83 -3.54 3.03
C SER A 41 13.08 -4.18 2.44
N GLY A 42 13.93 -4.83 3.24
CA GLY A 42 15.18 -5.44 2.77
C GLY A 42 16.34 -4.48 2.56
N LYS A 43 16.21 -3.24 3.02
CA LYS A 43 17.31 -2.25 2.95
C LYS A 43 18.35 -2.46 4.05
N GLN A 44 18.02 -3.23 5.07
CA GLN A 44 18.88 -3.55 6.20
C GLN A 44 18.57 -4.96 6.70
N ASN A 45 19.59 -5.71 7.10
CA ASN A 45 19.40 -7.01 7.75
C ASN A 45 19.13 -6.82 9.25
N ALA A 46 18.29 -7.68 9.81
CA ALA A 46 18.08 -7.74 11.25
C ALA A 46 19.23 -8.49 11.90
N ASP A 47 19.73 -7.98 13.02
CA ASP A 47 20.59 -8.76 13.89
C ASP A 47 19.76 -9.66 14.83
N ILE A 48 20.44 -10.52 15.59
CA ILE A 48 19.78 -11.46 16.51
C ILE A 48 18.99 -10.70 17.58
N GLN A 49 19.47 -9.52 17.99
CA GLN A 49 18.82 -8.70 19.02
C GLN A 49 17.53 -8.09 18.47
N ASP A 50 17.55 -7.59 17.23
CA ASP A 50 16.37 -7.10 16.52
C ASP A 50 15.29 -8.17 16.42
N SER A 51 15.70 -9.40 16.07
CA SER A 51 14.76 -10.51 15.96
C SER A 51 14.12 -10.87 17.30
N LYS A 52 14.90 -10.89 18.37
CA LYS A 52 14.40 -11.08 19.75
C LYS A 52 13.42 -9.98 20.15
N ASP A 53 13.76 -8.73 19.88
CA ASP A 53 12.94 -7.60 20.30
C ASP A 53 11.64 -7.49 19.50
N ILE A 54 11.64 -7.89 18.22
CA ILE A 54 10.42 -8.05 17.43
C ILE A 54 9.58 -9.24 17.92
N ALA A 55 10.20 -10.39 18.25
CA ALA A 55 9.48 -11.57 18.75
C ALA A 55 8.71 -11.28 20.04
N LYS A 56 9.32 -10.52 20.97
CA LYS A 56 8.70 -10.11 22.23
C LYS A 56 7.40 -9.34 22.06
N ILE A 57 7.23 -8.58 20.97
CA ILE A 57 5.96 -7.88 20.68
C ILE A 57 4.80 -8.86 20.58
N TYR A 58 5.07 -10.07 20.09
CA TYR A 58 4.06 -11.11 19.90
C TYR A 58 4.00 -12.11 21.05
N GLY A 59 4.76 -11.88 22.12
CA GLY A 59 4.84 -12.80 23.26
C GLY A 59 5.59 -14.09 22.93
N LEU A 60 6.49 -14.04 21.95
CA LEU A 60 7.24 -15.19 21.45
C LEU A 60 8.73 -15.04 21.71
N GLU A 61 9.40 -16.17 21.81
CA GLU A 61 10.85 -16.28 21.73
C GLU A 61 11.34 -16.23 20.27
N ASN A 62 12.63 -15.92 20.09
CA ASN A 62 13.22 -15.78 18.76
C ASN A 62 13.10 -17.05 17.90
N TYR A 63 13.23 -18.22 18.50
CA TYR A 63 13.11 -19.49 17.76
C TYR A 63 11.66 -19.82 17.41
N GLU A 64 10.68 -19.31 18.17
CA GLU A 64 9.26 -19.53 17.93
C GLU A 64 8.77 -18.71 16.74
N ILE A 65 9.16 -17.44 16.65
CA ILE A 65 8.77 -16.59 15.52
C ILE A 65 9.38 -17.10 14.21
N LEU A 66 10.60 -17.64 14.25
CA LEU A 66 11.29 -18.18 13.07
C LEU A 66 10.74 -19.55 12.62
N ASN A 67 9.98 -20.23 13.46
CA ASN A 67 9.44 -21.56 13.15
C ASN A 67 8.26 -21.46 12.17
N PRO A 68 8.35 -22.03 10.95
CA PRO A 68 7.31 -21.90 9.93
C PRO A 68 6.01 -22.63 10.31
N ASN A 69 6.07 -23.57 11.26
CA ASN A 69 4.92 -24.31 11.76
C ASN A 69 4.29 -23.67 13.00
N HIS A 70 4.88 -22.59 13.53
CA HIS A 70 4.33 -21.91 14.69
C HIS A 70 3.07 -21.14 14.29
N LYS A 71 1.99 -21.34 15.04
CA LYS A 71 0.71 -20.67 14.75
C LYS A 71 0.78 -19.22 15.23
N ILE A 72 0.18 -18.32 14.46
CA ILE A 72 0.02 -16.92 14.89
C ILE A 72 -0.83 -16.92 16.18
N PRO A 73 -0.34 -16.29 17.26
CA PRO A 73 -1.04 -16.30 18.54
C PRO A 73 -2.37 -15.55 18.46
N LEU A 74 -3.30 -15.88 19.35
CA LEU A 74 -4.53 -15.11 19.50
C LEU A 74 -4.22 -13.74 20.09
N LYS A 75 -5.02 -12.72 19.74
CA LYS A 75 -4.86 -11.35 20.27
C LYS A 75 -4.85 -11.32 21.81
N SER A 76 -5.63 -12.19 22.46
CA SER A 76 -5.67 -12.34 23.93
C SER A 76 -4.34 -12.79 24.55
N ASN A 77 -3.50 -13.47 23.77
CA ASN A 77 -2.24 -14.06 24.22
C ASN A 77 -1.05 -13.13 23.96
N LEU A 78 -1.27 -11.99 23.31
CA LEU A 78 -0.24 -10.99 23.08
C LEU A 78 0.14 -10.27 24.39
N PRO A 79 1.33 -9.69 24.48
CA PRO A 79 1.68 -8.76 25.55
C PRO A 79 0.67 -7.61 25.68
N LYS A 80 0.44 -7.15 26.92
CA LYS A 80 -0.52 -6.07 27.21
C LYS A 80 -0.25 -4.79 26.41
N SER A 81 1.02 -4.42 26.21
CA SER A 81 1.43 -3.26 25.40
C SER A 81 0.95 -3.40 23.95
N THR A 82 1.15 -4.57 23.35
CA THR A 82 0.68 -4.88 22.00
C THR A 82 -0.84 -4.86 21.90
N GLN A 83 -1.53 -5.48 22.87
CA GLN A 83 -3.00 -5.47 22.91
C GLN A 83 -3.57 -4.04 22.97
N LEU A 84 -2.96 -3.17 23.79
CA LEU A 84 -3.35 -1.76 23.90
C LEU A 84 -3.08 -1.00 22.60
N ALA A 85 -1.95 -1.25 21.93
CA ALA A 85 -1.64 -0.63 20.66
C ALA A 85 -2.67 -1.02 19.58
N ILE A 86 -3.02 -2.31 19.47
CA ILE A 86 -4.05 -2.78 18.54
C ILE A 86 -5.40 -2.11 18.85
N LYS A 87 -5.80 -2.06 20.13
CA LYS A 87 -7.06 -1.42 20.53
C LYS A 87 -7.09 0.07 20.17
N LYS A 88 -5.99 0.79 20.36
CA LYS A 88 -5.89 2.20 19.94
C LYS A 88 -6.06 2.33 18.43
N LEU A 89 -5.37 1.52 17.64
CA LEU A 89 -5.48 1.54 16.18
C LEU A 89 -6.92 1.26 15.71
N GLU A 90 -7.61 0.30 16.32
CA GLU A 90 -9.02 0.01 16.06
C GLU A 90 -9.94 1.19 16.39
N GLN A 91 -9.69 1.90 17.51
CA GLN A 91 -10.45 3.08 17.92
C GLN A 91 -10.26 4.28 16.98
N PHE A 92 -9.04 4.50 16.49
CA PHE A 92 -8.71 5.60 15.59
C PHE A 92 -8.96 5.27 14.10
N GLY A 93 -9.42 4.05 13.78
CA GLY A 93 -9.59 3.61 12.39
C GLY A 93 -8.27 3.52 11.60
N VAL A 94 -7.13 3.49 12.30
CA VAL A 94 -5.80 3.41 11.69
C VAL A 94 -5.52 1.94 11.40
N ASN A 95 -6.09 1.45 10.30
CA ASN A 95 -5.62 0.19 9.74
C ASN A 95 -4.24 0.47 9.10
N PRO A 96 -3.20 -0.32 9.41
CA PRO A 96 -2.00 -0.30 8.60
C PRO A 96 -2.49 -0.61 7.22
N LYS A 97 -2.18 0.28 6.27
CA LYS A 97 -2.37 -0.05 4.88
C LYS A 97 -1.70 -1.42 4.73
N PRO A 98 -2.44 -2.49 4.39
CA PRO A 98 -1.80 -3.67 3.87
C PRO A 98 -0.88 -3.11 2.77
N HIS A 99 0.25 -3.73 2.52
CA HIS A 99 0.78 -3.60 1.17
C HIS A 99 -0.29 -4.25 0.27
N LEU A 100 -1.37 -3.50 -0.02
CA LEU A 100 -2.26 -3.71 -1.14
C LEU A 100 -1.28 -3.94 -2.26
N ARG A 101 -1.35 -5.13 -2.87
CA ARG A 101 -0.64 -5.42 -4.12
C ARG A 101 -0.75 -4.13 -4.91
N LYS A 102 0.39 -3.44 -5.15
CA LYS A 102 0.41 -2.07 -5.68
C LYS A 102 -0.74 -1.93 -6.64
N ILE A 103 -1.77 -1.15 -6.30
CA ILE A 103 -2.93 -1.04 -7.17
C ILE A 103 -2.40 -0.61 -8.52
N ASP A 104 -2.59 -1.45 -9.53
CA ASP A 104 -2.15 -1.16 -10.88
C ASP A 104 -3.12 -0.14 -11.47
N LEU A 105 -2.88 1.12 -11.13
CA LEU A 105 -3.66 2.26 -11.61
C LEU A 105 -3.66 2.32 -13.14
N GLY A 106 -2.59 1.84 -13.79
CA GLY A 106 -2.51 1.75 -15.24
C GLY A 106 -3.58 0.81 -15.79
N LYS A 107 -3.69 -0.40 -15.22
CA LYS A 107 -4.71 -1.38 -15.61
C LYS A 107 -6.14 -0.82 -15.48
N TYR A 108 -6.48 -0.21 -14.35
CA TYR A 108 -7.81 0.36 -14.15
C TYR A 108 -8.09 1.51 -15.13
N LEU A 109 -7.09 2.34 -15.42
CA LEU A 109 -7.22 3.40 -16.38
C LEU A 109 -7.45 2.87 -17.80
N ASP A 110 -6.75 1.80 -18.19
CA ASP A 110 -6.93 1.14 -19.49
C ASP A 110 -8.34 0.55 -19.62
N GLU A 111 -8.88 -0.06 -18.56
CA GLU A 111 -10.26 -0.54 -18.53
C GLU A 111 -11.27 0.59 -18.74
N LEU A 112 -11.06 1.76 -18.12
CA LEU A 112 -11.93 2.93 -18.33
C LEU A 112 -11.83 3.48 -19.76
N ILE A 113 -10.63 3.47 -20.35
CA ILE A 113 -10.40 3.87 -21.74
C ILE A 113 -11.13 2.91 -22.69
N MET A 114 -11.01 1.60 -22.48
CA MET A 114 -11.71 0.58 -23.28
C MET A 114 -13.22 0.67 -23.17
N LYS A 115 -13.75 1.07 -21.99
CA LYS A 115 -15.18 1.34 -21.78
C LYS A 115 -15.67 2.62 -22.46
N GLY A 116 -14.81 3.37 -23.14
CA GLY A 116 -15.18 4.57 -23.88
C GLY A 116 -15.35 5.83 -23.02
N LEU A 117 -14.88 5.85 -21.76
CA LEU A 117 -15.03 7.04 -20.91
C LEU A 117 -14.29 8.26 -21.47
N LEU A 118 -13.24 8.05 -22.26
CA LEU A 118 -12.49 9.12 -22.94
C LEU A 118 -12.99 9.39 -24.37
N ASP A 119 -14.17 8.89 -24.74
CA ASP A 119 -14.81 9.29 -25.99
C ASP A 119 -15.24 10.77 -25.94
N GLN A 120 -15.49 11.29 -24.74
CA GLN A 120 -15.77 12.69 -24.45
C GLN A 120 -14.64 13.29 -23.59
N PRO A 121 -14.43 14.62 -23.64
CA PRO A 121 -13.46 15.30 -22.80
C PRO A 121 -13.71 15.04 -21.31
N MET A 122 -12.76 14.40 -20.62
CA MET A 122 -12.88 14.07 -19.20
C MET A 122 -11.64 14.50 -18.41
N SER A 123 -11.84 14.95 -17.17
CA SER A 123 -10.72 15.33 -16.29
C SER A 123 -10.16 14.13 -15.54
N ALA A 124 -8.91 14.24 -15.09
CA ALA A 124 -8.29 13.21 -14.26
C ALA A 124 -9.04 12.95 -12.95
N LYS A 125 -9.72 13.96 -12.40
CA LYS A 125 -10.55 13.82 -11.20
C LYS A 125 -11.83 13.05 -11.49
N ALA A 126 -12.48 13.31 -12.61
CA ALA A 126 -13.66 12.55 -13.04
C ALA A 126 -13.30 11.07 -13.31
N LEU A 127 -12.14 10.81 -13.94
CA LEU A 127 -11.63 9.45 -14.13
C LEU A 127 -11.37 8.74 -12.79
N LEU A 128 -10.77 9.43 -11.81
CA LEU A 128 -10.59 8.86 -10.47
C LEU A 128 -11.94 8.49 -9.84
N GLY A 129 -12.93 9.38 -9.93
CA GLY A 129 -14.28 9.15 -9.40
C GLY A 129 -15.03 7.98 -10.06
N ALA A 130 -14.67 7.61 -11.28
CA ALA A 130 -15.22 6.46 -12.00
C ALA A 130 -14.54 5.12 -11.63
N MET A 131 -13.44 5.14 -10.88
CA MET A 131 -12.74 3.93 -10.44
C MET A 131 -13.41 3.30 -9.20
N PRO A 132 -13.17 2.02 -8.90
CA PRO A 132 -13.66 1.41 -7.65
C PRO A 132 -13.19 2.17 -6.40
N THR A 133 -14.03 2.23 -5.36
CA THR A 133 -13.75 2.95 -4.11
C THR A 133 -12.40 2.58 -3.49
N VAL A 134 -11.98 1.32 -3.63
CA VAL A 134 -10.66 0.85 -3.16
C VAL A 134 -9.52 1.61 -3.85
N VAL A 135 -9.61 1.86 -5.16
CA VAL A 135 -8.62 2.61 -5.93
C VAL A 135 -8.66 4.09 -5.58
N GLN A 136 -9.86 4.66 -5.42
CA GLN A 136 -10.04 6.06 -5.04
C GLN A 136 -9.34 6.39 -3.71
N ASN A 137 -9.58 5.54 -2.71
CA ASN A 137 -9.02 5.69 -1.36
C ASN A 137 -7.49 5.53 -1.32
N GLU A 138 -6.91 4.78 -2.26
CA GLU A 138 -5.46 4.59 -2.31
C GLU A 138 -4.73 5.65 -3.13
N VAL A 139 -5.28 6.02 -4.28
CA VAL A 139 -4.59 6.92 -5.22
C VAL A 139 -4.70 8.37 -4.76
N MET A 140 -5.80 8.78 -4.12
CA MET A 140 -6.16 10.09 -3.52
C MET A 140 -5.94 11.36 -4.37
N GLU A 141 -4.90 11.39 -5.20
CA GLU A 141 -4.44 12.50 -6.02
C GLU A 141 -4.65 12.19 -7.51
N SER A 142 -5.49 13.00 -8.17
CA SER A 142 -5.74 12.93 -9.61
C SER A 142 -4.50 13.23 -10.46
N ARG A 143 -3.45 13.82 -9.88
CA ARG A 143 -2.17 14.11 -10.57
C ARG A 143 -1.52 12.84 -11.12
N LYS A 144 -1.58 11.73 -10.38
CA LYS A 144 -1.02 10.43 -10.82
C LYS A 144 -1.68 9.90 -12.10
N ILE A 145 -2.99 10.13 -12.24
CA ILE A 145 -3.73 9.79 -13.47
C ILE A 145 -3.26 10.68 -14.62
N THR A 146 -3.11 11.99 -14.37
CA THR A 146 -2.58 12.93 -15.38
C THR A 146 -1.20 12.48 -15.88
N ASP A 147 -0.30 12.08 -14.98
CA ASP A 147 1.03 11.61 -15.35
C ASP A 147 0.98 10.32 -16.18
N LEU A 148 0.09 9.38 -15.84
CA LEU A 148 -0.09 8.14 -16.60
C LEU A 148 -0.65 8.38 -18.01
N LEU A 149 -1.60 9.30 -18.16
CA LEU A 149 -2.16 9.67 -19.47
C LEU A 149 -1.14 10.35 -20.38
N ASN A 150 -0.17 11.08 -19.79
CA ASN A 150 0.89 11.74 -20.54
C ASN A 150 2.05 10.81 -20.94
N ARG A 151 2.09 9.58 -20.43
CA ARG A 151 3.15 8.59 -20.72
C ARG A 151 2.70 7.58 -21.76
N ARG A 152 3.67 6.93 -22.42
CA ARG A 152 3.41 5.77 -23.26
C ARG A 152 2.83 4.61 -22.42
N PRO A 153 1.95 3.77 -22.98
CA PRO A 153 1.42 3.84 -24.36
C PRO A 153 0.22 4.80 -24.51
N ARG A 154 -0.31 5.36 -23.41
CA ARG A 154 -1.59 6.11 -23.37
C ARG A 154 -1.58 7.40 -24.18
N ASN A 155 -0.48 8.15 -24.10
CA ASN A 155 -0.32 9.39 -24.85
C ASN A 155 -0.30 9.22 -26.38
N GLU A 156 -0.17 7.99 -26.89
CA GLU A 156 -0.23 7.71 -28.32
C GLU A 156 -1.66 7.84 -28.86
N HIS A 157 -2.66 7.45 -28.07
CA HIS A 157 -4.07 7.45 -28.44
C HIS A 157 -4.91 8.50 -27.69
N ILE A 158 -4.39 9.14 -26.64
CA ILE A 158 -5.09 10.16 -25.85
C ILE A 158 -4.40 11.51 -25.99
N ALA A 159 -5.18 12.58 -26.11
CA ALA A 159 -4.67 13.96 -26.16
C ALA A 159 -5.36 14.85 -25.13
N LYS A 160 -4.68 15.95 -24.79
CA LYS A 160 -5.26 17.05 -24.01
C LYS A 160 -6.06 17.92 -24.97
N VAL A 161 -7.34 18.12 -24.66
CA VAL A 161 -8.29 18.84 -25.53
C VAL A 161 -8.73 20.18 -24.95
N GLY A 162 -8.33 20.49 -23.72
CA GLY A 162 -8.66 21.76 -23.08
C GLY A 162 -8.40 21.75 -21.59
N LYS A 163 -8.99 22.73 -20.90
CA LYS A 163 -8.98 22.83 -19.44
C LYS A 163 -10.39 23.10 -18.91
N ASN A 164 -10.69 22.53 -17.75
CA ASN A 164 -11.83 22.93 -16.93
C ASN A 164 -11.30 23.45 -15.60
N GLY A 165 -11.36 24.77 -15.39
CA GLY A 165 -10.68 25.43 -14.28
C GLY A 165 -9.17 25.14 -14.29
N LYS A 166 -8.67 24.51 -13.23
CA LYS A 166 -7.25 24.14 -13.08
C LYS A 166 -6.90 22.75 -13.63
N GLU A 167 -7.89 21.98 -14.09
CA GLU A 167 -7.69 20.60 -14.56
C GLU A 167 -7.62 20.50 -16.09
N TYR A 168 -6.72 19.66 -16.60
CA TYR A 168 -6.70 19.31 -18.02
C TYR A 168 -7.83 18.34 -18.35
N LEU A 169 -8.41 18.50 -19.54
CA LEU A 169 -9.35 17.57 -20.14
C LEU A 169 -8.63 16.66 -21.13
N PHE A 170 -8.92 15.37 -21.06
CA PHE A 170 -8.35 14.32 -21.90
C PHE A 170 -9.44 13.69 -22.77
N GLN A 171 -9.10 13.33 -24.00
CA GLN A 171 -10.00 12.65 -24.93
C GLN A 171 -9.18 11.73 -25.87
N LEU A 172 -9.80 10.67 -26.37
CA LEU A 172 -9.24 9.84 -27.43
C LEU A 172 -9.05 10.65 -28.71
N LYS A 173 -7.85 10.56 -29.30
CA LYS A 173 -7.49 11.29 -30.53
C LYS A 173 -8.42 10.98 -31.69
N THR A 174 -8.89 9.74 -31.78
CA THR A 174 -9.86 9.30 -32.80
C THR A 174 -11.21 10.01 -32.71
N LYS A 175 -11.54 10.59 -31.55
CA LYS A 175 -12.81 11.30 -31.30
C LYS A 175 -12.69 12.82 -31.39
N ILE A 176 -11.48 13.35 -31.53
CA ILE A 176 -11.22 14.80 -31.64
C ILE A 176 -11.58 15.32 -33.05
N SER A 177 -11.44 14.49 -34.09
CA SER A 177 -11.62 14.87 -35.49
C SER A 177 -13.03 14.62 -36.06
N ASN A 178 -14.01 14.25 -35.22
CA ASN A 178 -15.42 14.09 -35.65
C ASN A 178 -16.29 15.31 -35.30
N LYS A 179 -15.70 16.52 -35.31
CA LYS A 179 -16.43 17.79 -35.17
C LYS A 179 -16.06 18.74 -36.28
#